data_AF-A0A7U3S2T7-F1
#
_entry.id   AF-A0A7U3S2T7-F1
#
_cell.length_a   1.000
_cell.length_b   1.000
_cell.length_c   1.000
_cell.angle_alpha   90.00
_cell.angle_beta   90.00
_cell.angle_gamma   90.00
#
_symmetry.space_group_name_H-M   'P 1'
#
loop_
_entity.id
_entity.type
_entity.pdbx_description
1 polymer ?
#
loop_
_entity_poly.entity_id
_entity_poly.type
_entity_poly.pdbx_seq_one_letter_code
_entity_poly.pdbx_strand_id
1 'polypeptide(L)' 'PERYLLDNPAAGEKFAYIPFGAGRHRCIGENFAYVQIKTIWSTLLRMYDFELVEGHFPAVNYTTMIHTPHNPIIR' A
#
# COMPACT_ATOMS: atom_id res chain seq x y z
N PRO A 1 9.70 -2.86 6.19
CA PRO A 1 8.44 -3.23 6.88
C PRO A 1 8.58 -3.38 8.41
N GLU A 2 9.80 -3.63 8.84
CA GLU A 2 10.25 -4.03 10.18
C GLU A 2 10.03 -2.92 11.22
N ARG A 3 9.80 -1.68 10.77
CA ARG A 3 9.40 -0.55 11.62
C ARG A 3 8.18 -0.82 12.49
N TYR A 4 7.34 -1.81 12.14
CA TYR A 4 6.15 -2.19 12.90
C TYR A 4 6.39 -3.31 13.92
N LEU A 5 7.60 -3.87 14.00
CA LEU A 5 7.95 -4.92 14.97
C LEU A 5 8.28 -4.35 16.37
N LEU A 6 8.59 -3.07 16.45
CA LEU A 6 8.92 -2.33 17.68
C LEU A 6 7.88 -1.23 17.93
N ASP A 7 8.11 -0.42 18.96
CA ASP A 7 7.32 0.77 19.25
C ASP A 7 7.25 1.69 18.02
N ASN A 8 6.02 2.00 17.62
CA ASN A 8 5.75 2.79 16.43
C ASN A 8 4.44 3.57 16.59
N PRO A 9 4.28 4.71 15.89
CA PRO A 9 3.12 5.58 16.06
C PRO A 9 1.81 4.94 15.58
N ALA A 10 1.82 3.88 14.76
CA ALA A 10 0.59 3.19 14.39
C ALA A 10 -0.03 2.41 15.56
N ALA A 11 0.79 1.93 16.51
CA ALA A 11 0.33 1.28 17.73
C ALA A 11 0.27 2.23 18.93
N GLY A 12 1.20 3.20 19.00
CA GLY A 12 1.37 4.10 20.15
C GLY A 12 0.51 5.36 20.13
N GLU A 13 -0.01 5.79 18.98
CA GLU A 13 -0.81 7.00 18.85
C GLU A 13 -2.16 6.71 18.19
N LYS A 14 -3.22 7.40 18.66
CA LYS A 14 -4.60 7.09 18.23
C LYS A 14 -4.87 7.29 16.73
N PHE A 15 -4.22 8.28 16.10
CA PHE A 15 -4.58 8.72 14.74
C PHE A 15 -3.38 8.97 13.81
N ALA A 16 -2.16 8.58 14.20
CA ALA A 16 -0.98 8.76 13.35
C ALA A 16 -0.96 7.80 12.14
N TYR A 17 -1.77 6.73 12.16
CA TYR A 17 -1.91 5.77 11.06
C TYR A 17 -3.38 5.46 10.80
N ILE A 18 -4.00 6.18 9.85
CA ILE A 18 -5.44 6.10 9.55
C ILE A 18 -5.77 5.91 8.05
N PRO A 19 -5.13 4.96 7.34
CA PRO A 19 -5.36 4.76 5.91
C PRO A 19 -6.81 4.35 5.58
N PHE A 20 -7.55 3.83 6.55
CA PHE A 20 -8.95 3.38 6.41
C PHE A 20 -9.95 4.25 7.20
N GLY A 21 -9.51 5.42 7.67
CA GLY A 21 -10.30 6.29 8.53
C GLY A 21 -10.52 5.73 9.94
N ALA A 22 -11.41 6.39 10.70
CA ALA A 22 -11.77 6.00 12.06
C ALA A 22 -13.20 6.47 12.40
N GLY A 23 -13.74 6.01 13.54
CA GLY A 23 -15.05 6.46 14.03
C GLY A 23 -16.24 5.98 13.20
N ARG A 24 -17.30 6.80 13.13
CA ARG A 24 -18.60 6.42 12.53
C ARG A 24 -18.53 6.11 11.03
N HIS A 25 -17.59 6.71 10.31
CA HIS A 25 -17.42 6.56 8.86
C HIS A 25 -16.14 5.78 8.51
N ARG A 26 -15.61 4.97 9.45
CA ARG A 26 -14.47 4.08 9.16
C ARG A 26 -14.80 3.15 8.00
N CYS A 27 -13.80 2.79 7.22
CA CYS A 27 -13.96 1.83 6.14
C CYS A 27 -14.39 0.46 6.69
N ILE A 28 -15.45 -0.11 6.12
CA ILE A 28 -15.90 -1.48 6.42
C ILE A 28 -15.19 -2.54 5.57
N GLY A 29 -14.55 -2.11 4.47
CA GLY A 29 -13.89 -2.97 3.49
C GLY A 29 -12.43 -3.28 3.81
N GLU A 30 -11.88 -2.80 4.93
CA GLU A 30 -10.46 -2.98 5.29
C GLU A 30 -10.01 -4.45 5.20
N ASN A 31 -10.77 -5.37 5.82
CA ASN A 31 -10.45 -6.79 5.78
C ASN A 31 -10.48 -7.37 4.37
N PHE A 32 -11.48 -6.98 3.57
CA PHE A 32 -11.60 -7.43 2.18
C PHE A 32 -10.47 -6.87 1.31
N ALA A 33 -10.08 -5.60 1.51
CA ALA A 33 -8.95 -5.00 0.82
C ALA A 33 -7.67 -5.79 1.09
N TYR A 34 -7.41 -6.19 2.35
CA TYR A 34 -6.27 -7.05 2.66
C TYR A 34 -6.35 -8.42 1.99
N VAL A 35 -7.50 -9.07 1.98
CA VAL A 35 -7.68 -10.36 1.27
C VAL A 35 -7.36 -10.18 -0.21
N GLN A 36 -8.00 -9.21 -0.87
CA GLN A 36 -7.81 -8.97 -2.30
C GLN A 36 -6.35 -8.64 -2.64
N ILE A 37 -5.73 -7.68 -1.94
CA ILE A 37 -4.35 -7.24 -2.20
C ILE A 37 -3.38 -8.40 -1.94
N LYS A 38 -3.49 -9.09 -0.80
CA LYS A 38 -2.59 -10.21 -0.48
C LYS A 38 -2.77 -11.36 -1.47
N THR A 39 -3.99 -11.74 -1.83
CA THR A 39 -4.23 -12.83 -2.78
C THR A 39 -3.64 -12.53 -4.16
N ILE A 40 -3.84 -11.32 -4.69
CA ILE A 40 -3.27 -10.91 -5.98
C ILE A 40 -1.74 -10.93 -5.90
N TRP A 41 -1.14 -10.24 -4.92
CA TRP A 41 0.32 -10.16 -4.82
C TRP A 41 0.98 -11.51 -4.51
N SER A 42 0.42 -12.32 -3.62
CA SER A 42 0.92 -13.68 -3.37
C SER A 42 0.83 -14.57 -4.62
N THR A 43 -0.12 -14.31 -5.52
CA THR A 43 -0.21 -15.04 -6.78
C THR A 43 0.84 -14.56 -7.77
N LEU A 44 0.97 -13.25 -7.95
CA LEU A 44 1.98 -12.65 -8.83
C LEU A 44 3.41 -13.03 -8.43
N LEU A 45 3.74 -12.98 -7.14
CA LEU A 45 5.08 -13.35 -6.62
C LEU A 45 5.42 -14.83 -6.78
N ARG A 46 4.43 -15.71 -7.00
CA ARG A 46 4.69 -17.12 -7.35
C ARG A 46 4.90 -17.34 -8.84
N MET A 47 4.45 -16.39 -9.66
CA MET A 47 4.42 -16.51 -11.11
C MET A 47 5.56 -15.74 -11.78
N TYR A 48 6.01 -14.65 -11.16
CA TYR A 48 6.95 -13.70 -11.75
C TYR A 48 7.94 -13.17 -10.72
N ASP A 49 9.14 -12.86 -11.20
CA ASP A 49 10.11 -12.01 -10.50
C ASP A 49 9.98 -10.59 -11.06
N PHE A 50 9.97 -9.59 -10.19
CA PHE A 50 9.75 -8.19 -10.55
C PHE A 50 11.03 -7.37 -10.37
N GLU A 51 11.40 -6.61 -11.39
CA GLU A 51 12.57 -5.73 -11.38
C GLU A 51 12.20 -4.32 -11.87
N LEU A 52 12.92 -3.31 -11.37
CA LEU A 52 12.79 -1.95 -11.89
C LEU A 52 13.44 -1.85 -13.27
N VAL A 53 12.76 -1.19 -14.20
CA VAL A 53 13.34 -0.84 -15.51
C VAL A 53 14.39 0.25 -15.28
N GLU A 54 15.66 -0.09 -15.49
CA GLU A 54 16.79 0.86 -15.38
C GLU A 54 16.84 1.60 -14.02
N GLY A 55 16.37 0.96 -12.94
CA GLY A 55 16.32 1.56 -11.60
C GLY A 55 15.29 2.69 -11.45
N HIS A 56 14.40 2.88 -12.43
CA HIS A 56 13.36 3.90 -12.38
C HIS A 56 12.32 3.58 -11.31
N PHE A 57 12.18 4.44 -10.30
CA PHE A 57 11.06 4.41 -9.36
C PHE A 57 10.02 5.49 -9.75
N PRO A 58 8.76 5.12 -9.98
CA PRO A 58 7.71 6.06 -10.37
C PRO A 58 7.54 7.25 -9.41
N ALA A 59 7.53 8.47 -9.96
CA ALA A 59 7.14 9.67 -9.22
C ALA A 59 5.62 9.69 -8.96
N VAL A 60 5.19 10.43 -7.94
CA VAL A 60 3.76 10.55 -7.59
C VAL A 60 3.05 11.49 -8.56
N ASN A 61 1.91 11.05 -9.10
CA ASN A 61 1.02 11.82 -9.96
C ASN A 61 -0.11 12.46 -9.13
N TYR A 62 -0.07 13.79 -9.03
CA TYR A 62 -1.04 14.59 -8.28
C TYR A 62 -2.22 15.12 -9.12
N THR A 63 -2.37 14.68 -10.38
CA THR A 63 -3.44 15.15 -11.28
C THR A 63 -4.84 14.83 -10.76
N THR A 64 -4.99 13.72 -10.03
CA THR A 64 -6.25 13.31 -9.38
C THR A 64 -6.07 13.16 -7.86
N MET A 65 -7.19 13.09 -7.12
CA MET A 65 -7.17 12.90 -5.67
C MET A 65 -6.68 11.53 -5.23
N ILE A 66 -6.83 10.50 -6.07
CA ILE A 66 -6.17 9.20 -5.86
C ILE A 66 -4.84 9.27 -6.58
N HIS A 67 -3.79 9.62 -5.84
CA HIS A 67 -2.48 9.79 -6.44
C HIS A 67 -1.97 8.47 -7.04
N THR A 68 -1.65 8.51 -8.33
CA THR A 68 -1.18 7.34 -9.09
C THR A 68 0.34 7.42 -9.33
N PRO A 69 1.02 6.31 -9.67
CA PRO A 69 2.41 6.38 -10.13
C PRO A 69 2.50 6.92 -11.58
N HIS A 70 3.45 7.83 -11.84
CA HIS A 70 3.85 8.22 -13.19
C HIS A 70 4.72 7.14 -13.85
N ASN A 71 4.43 6.78 -15.11
CA ASN A 71 5.19 5.78 -15.88
C ASN A 71 5.36 4.42 -15.14
N PRO A 72 4.26 3.72 -14.78
CA PRO A 72 4.31 2.51 -13.95
C PRO A 72 4.67 1.25 -14.75
N ILE A 73 5.79 1.27 -15.46
CA ILE A 73 6.31 0.12 -16.21
C ILE A 73 7.20 -0.70 -15.27
N ILE A 74 6.99 -2.01 -15.22
CA ILE A 74 7.77 -2.97 -14.42
C ILE A 74 8.32 -4.07 -15.35
N ARG A 75 9.50 -4.59 -15.03
CA ARG A 75 10.13 -5.72 -15.72
C ARG A 75 9.86 -7.02 -14.97
#